data_AF-A0A387BDS9-F1
#
_entry.id   AF-A0A387BDS9-F1
#
_cell.length_a   1.000
_cell.length_b   1.000
_cell.length_c   1.000
_cell.angle_alpha   90.00
_cell.angle_beta   90.00
_cell.angle_gamma   90.00
#
_symmetry.space_group_name_H-M   'P 1'
#
loop_
_entity.id
_entity.type
_entity.pdbx_description
1 polymer ?
#
loop_
_entity_poly.entity_id
_entity_poly.type
_entity_poly.pdbx_seq_one_letter_code
_entity_poly.pdbx_strand_id
1 'polypeptide(L)'
;MRDKSADERVMLGREILFKENQIDEINREYQNQESQLERFHSEMNRLFNAEQELYAQAQQEGENTSWKEAEFQAVSQEVQRVVFTESELIHQGYSQARLTIQDDIDQLHKERNALPWD
;
A
#
# COMPACT_ATOMS: atom_id res chain seq x y z
N MET A 1 36.03 -2.41 34.76
CA MET A 1 35.06 -3.20 33.98
C MET A 1 34.47 -2.25 32.96
N ARG A 2 34.51 -2.60 31.67
CA ARG A 2 33.72 -1.88 30.64
C ARG A 2 32.26 -1.99 31.07
N ASP A 3 31.53 -0.88 31.15
CA ASP A 3 30.11 -0.89 31.53
C ASP A 3 29.33 -1.64 30.43
N LYS A 4 29.06 -2.92 30.70
CA LYS A 4 28.31 -3.79 29.79
C LYS A 4 26.92 -3.25 29.51
N SER A 5 26.33 -2.54 30.47
CA SER A 5 25.01 -1.93 30.34
C SER A 5 25.05 -0.69 29.44
N ALA A 6 26.14 0.09 29.43
CA ALA A 6 26.35 1.12 28.43
C ALA A 6 26.49 0.54 27.01
N ASP A 7 27.28 -0.52 26.83
CA ASP A 7 27.43 -1.18 25.53
C ASP A 7 26.08 -1.74 25.03
N GLU A 8 25.28 -2.35 25.91
CA GLU A 8 23.96 -2.91 25.60
C GLU A 8 22.93 -1.81 25.26
N ARG A 9 22.93 -0.68 25.98
CA ARG A 9 22.10 0.48 25.63
C ARG A 9 22.40 1.00 24.22
N VAL A 10 23.67 1.04 23.83
CA VAL A 10 24.08 1.48 22.49
C VAL A 10 23.59 0.51 21.43
N MET A 11 23.67 -0.81 21.69
CA MET A 11 23.16 -1.83 20.78
C MET A 11 21.64 -1.72 20.59
N LEU A 12 20.87 -1.63 21.68
CA LEU A 12 19.43 -1.44 21.61
C LEU A 12 19.06 -0.12 20.91
N GLY A 13 19.83 0.95 21.13
CA GLY A 13 19.65 2.22 20.43
C GLY A 13 19.84 2.11 18.91
N ARG A 14 20.79 1.30 18.44
CA ARG A 14 20.98 1.02 17.01
C ARG A 14 19.84 0.20 16.44
N GLU A 15 19.32 -0.75 17.20
CA GLU A 15 18.19 -1.58 16.78
C GLU A 15 16.90 -0.77 16.68
N ILE A 16 16.63 0.11 17.64
CA ILE A 16 15.52 1.08 17.58
C ILE A 16 15.63 1.92 16.30
N LEU A 17 16.79 2.53 16.05
CA LEU A 17 17.01 3.35 14.86
C LEU A 17 16.81 2.55 13.56
N PHE A 18 17.24 1.29 13.54
CA PHE A 18 17.01 0.41 12.40
C PHE A 18 15.52 0.17 12.17
N LYS A 19 14.74 -0.10 13.22
CA LYS A 19 13.28 -0.27 13.14
C LYS A 19 12.57 1.02 12.74
N GLU A 20 13.00 2.18 13.22
CA GLU A 20 12.48 3.49 12.78
C GLU A 20 12.69 3.70 11.28
N ASN A 21 13.88 3.35 10.76
CA ASN A 21 14.13 3.40 9.32
C ASN A 21 13.25 2.41 8.54
N GLN A 22 12.90 1.26 9.12
CA GLN A 22 11.95 0.33 8.48
C GLN A 22 10.56 0.95 8.36
N ILE A 23 10.09 1.75 9.33
CA ILE A 23 8.82 2.49 9.21
C ILE A 23 8.86 3.45 8.01
N ASP A 24 9.96 4.18 7.86
CA ASP A 24 10.14 5.09 6.72
C ASP A 24 10.15 4.35 5.38
N GLU A 25 10.79 3.17 5.34
CA GLU A 25 10.84 2.31 4.15
C GLU A 25 9.45 1.80 3.77
N ILE A 26 8.71 1.18 4.69
CA ILE A 26 7.36 0.68 4.41
C ILE A 26 6.39 1.81 4.03
N ASN A 27 6.58 3.02 4.58
CA ASN A 27 5.75 4.17 4.23
C ASN A 27 6.02 4.64 2.79
N ARG A 28 7.29 4.60 2.34
CA ARG A 28 7.62 4.89 0.93
C ARG A 28 7.06 3.84 0.00
N GLU A 29 7.16 2.56 0.37
CA GLU A 29 6.58 1.47 -0.41
C GLU A 29 5.05 1.60 -0.51
N TYR A 30 4.37 1.89 0.60
CA TYR A 30 2.93 2.15 0.64
C TYR A 30 2.54 3.28 -0.31
N GLN A 31 3.22 4.44 -0.23
CA GLN A 31 2.94 5.58 -1.12
C GLN A 31 3.17 5.22 -2.60
N ASN A 32 4.21 4.43 -2.90
CA ASN A 32 4.49 3.98 -4.25
C ASN A 32 3.41 3.02 -4.78
N GLN A 33 2.95 2.07 -3.96
CA GLN A 33 1.88 1.14 -4.34
C GLN A 33 0.55 1.86 -4.57
N GLU A 34 0.16 2.78 -3.67
CA GLU A 34 -1.03 3.61 -3.84
C GLU A 34 -0.96 4.45 -5.13
N SER A 35 0.19 5.08 -5.41
CA SER A 35 0.36 5.85 -6.64
C SER A 35 0.28 4.99 -7.90
N GLN A 36 0.81 3.76 -7.87
CA GLN A 36 0.71 2.84 -9.00
C GLN A 36 -0.72 2.38 -9.24
N LEU A 37 -1.46 2.09 -8.16
CA LEU A 37 -2.86 1.69 -8.23
C LEU A 37 -3.74 2.82 -8.75
N GLU A 38 -3.51 4.06 -8.30
CA GLU A 38 -4.21 5.26 -8.78
C GLU A 38 -3.97 5.50 -10.28
N ARG A 39 -2.71 5.34 -10.74
CA ARG A 39 -2.38 5.46 -12.16
C ARG A 39 -3.06 4.37 -12.99
N PHE A 40 -3.03 3.14 -12.52
CA PHE A 40 -3.71 2.03 -13.17
C PHE A 40 -5.21 2.30 -13.29
N HIS A 41 -5.86 2.69 -12.20
CA HIS A 41 -7.28 3.01 -12.18
C HIS A 41 -7.62 4.17 -13.13
N SER A 42 -6.80 5.21 -13.16
CA SER A 42 -6.97 6.35 -14.06
C SER A 42 -6.86 5.95 -15.53
N GLU A 43 -5.87 5.12 -15.88
CA GLU A 43 -5.68 4.66 -17.25
C GLU A 43 -6.82 3.72 -17.69
N MET A 44 -7.26 2.82 -16.81
CA MET A 44 -8.42 1.97 -17.09
C MET A 44 -9.68 2.79 -17.33
N ASN A 45 -9.96 3.80 -16.50
CA ASN A 45 -11.10 4.69 -16.72
C ASN A 45 -11.01 5.45 -18.04
N ARG A 46 -9.81 5.90 -18.43
CA ARG A 46 -9.57 6.55 -19.72
C ARG A 46 -9.90 5.62 -20.88
N LEU A 47 -9.39 4.39 -20.84
CA LEU A 47 -9.66 3.37 -21.84
C LEU A 47 -11.15 3.03 -21.88
N PHE A 48 -11.80 2.97 -20.72
CA PHE A 48 -13.20 2.64 -20.66
C PHE A 48 -14.10 3.71 -21.28
N ASN A 49 -13.78 4.98 -21.05
CA ASN A 49 -14.49 6.09 -21.67
C ASN A 49 -14.31 6.07 -23.21
N ALA A 50 -13.09 5.81 -23.68
CA ALA A 50 -12.82 5.73 -25.12
C ALA A 50 -13.60 4.58 -25.79
N GLU A 51 -13.70 3.42 -25.14
CA GLU A 51 -14.48 2.30 -25.64
C GLU A 51 -16.00 2.62 -25.68
N GLN A 52 -16.52 3.31 -24.66
CA GLN A 52 -17.92 3.77 -24.67
C GLN A 52 -18.22 4.73 -25.83
N GLU A 53 -17.28 5.63 -26.14
CA GLU A 53 -17.40 6.53 -27.30
C GLU A 53 -17.44 5.75 -28.62
N LEU A 54 -16.62 4.70 -28.76
CA LEU A 54 -16.63 3.82 -29.94
C LEU A 54 -17.95 3.05 -30.07
N TYR A 55 -18.49 2.52 -28.97
CA TYR A 55 -19.79 1.85 -29.00
C TYR A 55 -20.91 2.80 -29.39
N ALA A 56 -20.90 4.03 -28.88
CA ALA A 56 -21.89 5.04 -29.25
C ALA A 56 -21.82 5.40 -30.74
N GLN A 57 -20.61 5.49 -31.32
CA GLN A 57 -20.42 5.71 -32.75
C GLN A 57 -20.94 4.53 -33.59
N ALA A 58 -20.59 3.30 -33.23
CA ALA A 58 -21.06 2.10 -33.93
C ALA A 58 -22.59 1.95 -33.91
N GLN A 59 -23.24 2.28 -32.79
CA GLN A 59 -24.70 2.30 -32.68
C GLN A 59 -25.34 3.36 -33.61
N GLN A 60 -24.73 4.54 -33.75
CA GLN A 60 -25.19 5.56 -34.70
C GLN A 60 -25.06 5.10 -36.16
N GLU A 61 -24.05 4.29 -36.46
CA GLU A 61 -23.84 3.68 -37.77
C GLU A 61 -24.75 2.46 -38.04
N GLY A 62 -25.59 2.08 -37.06
CA GLY A 62 -26.59 1.02 -37.18
C GLY A 62 -26.09 -0.37 -36.81
N GLU A 63 -24.91 -0.48 -36.19
CA GLU A 63 -24.41 -1.75 -35.66
C GLU A 63 -25.17 -2.17 -34.39
N ASN A 64 -25.44 -3.47 -34.25
CA ASN A 64 -25.96 -4.01 -33.00
C ASN A 64 -24.80 -4.46 -32.09
N THR A 65 -24.48 -3.63 -31.10
CA THR A 65 -23.38 -3.84 -30.14
C THR A 65 -23.83 -4.22 -28.74
N SER A 66 -25.11 -4.52 -28.51
CA SER A 66 -25.67 -4.63 -27.14
C SER A 66 -25.00 -5.69 -26.27
N TRP A 67 -24.57 -6.81 -26.86
CA TRP A 67 -23.88 -7.88 -26.12
C TRP A 67 -22.45 -7.48 -25.75
N LYS A 68 -21.75 -6.74 -26.62
CA LYS A 68 -20.40 -6.22 -26.37
C LYS A 68 -20.42 -5.16 -25.28
N GLU A 69 -21.44 -4.30 -25.29
CA GLU A 69 -21.62 -3.27 -24.26
C GLU A 69 -21.85 -3.89 -22.88
N ALA A 70 -22.65 -4.96 -22.78
CA ALA A 70 -22.89 -5.67 -21.53
C ALA A 70 -21.63 -6.37 -21.00
N GLU A 71 -20.88 -7.07 -21.86
CA GLU A 71 -19.59 -7.68 -21.49
C GLU A 71 -18.59 -6.62 -21.02
N PHE A 72 -18.52 -5.51 -21.73
CA PHE A 72 -17.63 -4.41 -21.39
C PHE A 72 -17.99 -3.75 -20.04
N GLN A 73 -19.27 -3.53 -19.77
CA GLN A 73 -19.73 -3.04 -18.47
C GLN A 73 -19.36 -4.00 -17.33
N ALA A 74 -19.48 -5.31 -17.54
CA ALA A 74 -19.07 -6.32 -16.57
C ALA A 74 -17.56 -6.26 -16.29
N VAL A 75 -16.73 -6.11 -17.33
CA VAL A 75 -15.28 -5.94 -17.19
C VAL A 75 -14.94 -4.66 -16.42
N SER A 76 -15.60 -3.55 -16.72
CA SER A 76 -15.37 -2.28 -16.03
C SER A 76 -15.70 -2.37 -14.53
N GLN A 77 -16.83 -3.00 -14.19
CA GLN A 77 -17.21 -3.25 -12.80
C GLN A 77 -16.21 -4.15 -12.07
N GLU A 78 -15.74 -5.22 -12.73
CA GLU A 78 -14.77 -6.13 -12.14
C GLU A 78 -13.42 -5.44 -11.90
N VAL A 79 -12.96 -4.59 -12.83
CA VAL A 79 -11.75 -3.79 -12.63
C VAL A 79 -11.92 -2.81 -11.47
N GLN A 80 -13.06 -2.14 -11.34
CA GLN A 80 -13.33 -1.28 -10.17
C GLN A 80 -13.30 -2.07 -8.86
N ARG A 81 -13.90 -3.27 -8.84
CA ARG A 81 -13.89 -4.15 -7.68
C ARG A 81 -12.48 -4.58 -7.29
N VAL A 82 -11.65 -4.95 -8.28
CA VAL A 82 -10.26 -5.33 -8.07
C VAL A 82 -9.46 -4.14 -7.52
N VAL A 83 -9.58 -2.96 -8.14
CA VAL A 83 -8.88 -1.74 -7.65
C VAL A 83 -9.25 -1.43 -6.20
N PHE A 84 -10.53 -1.49 -5.87
CA PHE A 84 -10.99 -1.28 -4.50
C PHE A 84 -10.40 -2.32 -3.52
N THR A 85 -10.47 -3.59 -3.89
CA THR A 85 -9.96 -4.70 -3.07
C THR A 85 -8.45 -4.59 -2.84
N GLU A 86 -7.68 -4.30 -3.89
CA GLU A 86 -6.23 -4.13 -3.79
C GLU A 86 -5.85 -2.93 -2.91
N SER A 87 -6.58 -1.81 -3.03
CA SER A 87 -6.35 -0.65 -2.16
C SER A 87 -6.59 -0.97 -0.69
N GLU A 88 -7.67 -1.70 -0.37
CA GLU A 88 -7.93 -2.16 1.00
C GLU A 88 -6.82 -3.08 1.51
N LEU A 89 -6.35 -4.04 0.69
CA LEU A 89 -5.28 -4.96 1.06
C LEU A 89 -3.95 -4.23 1.30
N ILE A 90 -3.58 -3.28 0.45
CA ILE A 90 -2.39 -2.44 0.62
C ILE A 90 -2.48 -1.66 1.94
N HIS A 91 -3.62 -1.03 2.22
CA HIS A 91 -3.82 -0.25 3.43
C HIS A 91 -3.78 -1.11 4.70
N GLN A 92 -4.44 -2.28 4.69
CA GLN A 92 -4.43 -3.22 5.81
C GLN A 92 -3.02 -3.78 6.06
N GLY A 93 -2.32 -4.18 5.00
CA GLY A 93 -0.96 -4.69 5.07
C GLY A 93 0.01 -3.66 5.65
N TYR A 94 -0.04 -2.42 5.16
CA TYR A 94 0.77 -1.31 5.69
C TYR A 94 0.47 -1.04 7.16
N SER A 95 -0.83 -0.93 7.51
CA SER A 95 -1.24 -0.62 8.88
C SER A 95 -0.77 -1.70 9.87
N GLN A 96 -0.90 -2.98 9.49
CA GLN A 96 -0.46 -4.09 10.31
C GLN A 96 1.07 -4.13 10.45
N ALA A 97 1.81 -3.94 9.35
CA ALA A 97 3.27 -3.93 9.38
C ALA A 97 3.80 -2.78 10.26
N ARG A 98 3.22 -1.59 10.11
CA ARG A 98 3.57 -0.41 10.93
C ARG A 98 3.30 -0.65 12.41
N LEU A 99 2.15 -1.24 12.76
CA LEU A 99 1.81 -1.56 14.14
C LEU A 99 2.83 -2.53 14.76
N THR A 100 3.15 -3.62 14.05
CA THR A 100 4.14 -4.59 14.51
C THR A 100 5.51 -3.96 14.75
N ILE A 101 5.98 -3.11 13.84
CA ILE A 101 7.28 -2.43 14.00
C ILE A 101 7.24 -1.44 15.17
N GLN A 102 6.12 -0.75 15.37
CA GLN A 102 5.95 0.17 16.51
C GLN A 102 5.97 -0.57 17.84
N ASP A 103 5.30 -1.72 17.93
CA ASP A 103 5.30 -2.55 19.13
C ASP A 103 6.73 -3.04 19.47
N ASP A 104 7.51 -3.43 18.44
CA ASP A 104 8.93 -3.80 18.59
C ASP A 104 9.76 -2.62 19.13
N ILE A 105 9.59 -1.41 18.57
CA ILE A 105 10.28 -0.20 19.01
C ILE A 105 9.96 0.10 20.48
N ASP A 106 8.68 0.03 20.85
CA ASP A 106 8.22 0.29 22.21
C ASP A 106 8.80 -0.73 23.20
N GLN A 107 8.90 -1.99 22.80
CA GLN A 107 9.53 -3.05 23.59
C GLN A 107 11.05 -2.81 23.76
N LEU A 108 11.76 -2.48 22.68
CA LEU A 108 13.19 -2.16 22.73
C LEU A 108 13.47 -0.92 23.60
N HIS A 109 12.59 0.08 23.57
CA HIS A 109 12.68 1.23 24.47
C HIS A 109 12.54 0.83 25.94
N LYS A 110 11.59 -0.06 26.27
CA LYS A 110 11.43 -0.58 27.64
C LYS A 110 12.68 -1.32 28.10
N GLU A 111 13.22 -2.20 27.26
CA GLU A 111 14.45 -2.97 27.54
C GLU A 111 15.64 -2.05 27.77
N ARG A 112 15.85 -1.09 26.87
CA ARG A 112 16.95 -0.11 26.99
C ARG A 112 16.84 0.72 28.28
N ASN A 113 15.63 1.14 28.62
CA ASN A 113 15.40 1.98 29.80
C ASN A 113 15.46 1.19 31.12
N ALA A 114 15.38 -0.14 31.08
CA ALA A 114 15.55 -1.00 32.24
C ALA A 114 17.04 -1.24 32.60
N LEU A 115 17.99 -0.88 31.73
CA LEU A 115 19.42 -1.07 31.97
C LEU A 115 19.99 -0.04 32.98
N PRO A 116 20.85 -0.47 33.92
CA PRO A 116 21.42 0.38 34.97
C PRO A 116 22.48 1.35 34.45
N TRP A 117 22.50 2.59 34.92
CA TRP A 117 23.37 3.69 34.44
C TRP A 117 24.70 3.80 35.19
N ASP A 118 25.01 2.79 36.01
CA ASP A 118 26.04 2.81 37.05
C ASP A 118 27.42 2.32 36.56
#